data_AF-A0A5R8KD15-F1
#
_entry.id   AF-A0A5R8KD15-F1
#
_cell.length_a   1.000
_cell.length_b   1.000
_cell.length_c   1.000
_cell.angle_alpha   90.00
_cell.angle_beta   90.00
_cell.angle_gamma   90.00
#
_symmetry.space_group_name_H-M   'P 1'
#
loop_
_entity.id
_entity.type
_entity.pdbx_description
1 polymer ?
#
loop_
_entity_poly.entity_id
_entity_poly.type
_entity_poly.pdbx_seq_one_letter_code
_entity_poly.pdbx_strand_id
1 'polypeptide(L)'
;MKQIWRVLAAPSTLFLLGLCAWIGCEVPHARSSSADGIAFYGQYRASMPEPQAMQKITKNGEDFYVCFGPVRMPLILRSGPPAYVFDAHGNLVDWTLDTGDDSRFSSAWGIEQGTDFEIEDYEKLLAQNRKGV
;
A
#
# COMPACT_ATOMS: atom_id res chain seq x y z
N MET A 1 -49.04 21.31 8.41
CA MET A 1 -47.83 20.74 9.05
C MET A 1 -47.53 19.31 8.56
N LYS A 2 -47.29 19.08 7.25
CA LYS A 2 -46.95 17.74 6.72
C LYS A 2 -45.79 17.72 5.70
N GLN A 3 -45.17 18.87 5.40
CA GLN A 3 -44.19 18.99 4.32
C GLN A 3 -42.71 19.08 4.78
N ILE A 4 -42.44 19.30 6.07
CA ILE A 4 -41.07 19.53 6.58
C ILE A 4 -40.24 18.22 6.59
N TRP A 5 -40.87 17.06 6.78
CA TRP A 5 -40.19 15.75 6.84
C TRP A 5 -39.56 15.31 5.51
N ARG A 6 -40.08 15.77 4.36
CA ARG A 6 -39.50 15.44 3.03
C ARG A 6 -38.20 16.20 2.76
N VAL A 7 -38.01 17.37 3.37
CA VAL A 7 -36.83 18.22 3.15
C VAL A 7 -35.66 17.78 4.05
N LEU A 8 -35.93 17.21 5.23
CA LEU A 8 -34.90 16.67 6.14
C LEU A 8 -34.48 15.22 5.83
N ALA A 9 -35.34 14.42 5.20
CA ALA A 9 -35.02 13.04 4.83
C ALA A 9 -33.96 12.97 3.70
N ALA A 10 -34.00 13.90 2.74
CA ALA A 10 -33.10 13.90 1.60
C ALA A 10 -31.60 14.04 1.97
N PRO A 11 -31.16 15.04 2.77
CA PRO A 11 -29.74 15.17 3.13
C PRO A 11 -29.24 14.03 4.01
N SER A 12 -30.07 13.55 4.95
CA SER A 12 -29.73 12.41 5.81
C SER A 12 -29.53 11.12 5.00
N THR A 13 -30.38 10.89 3.99
CA THR A 13 -30.28 9.72 3.11
C THR A 13 -29.04 9.80 2.23
N LEU A 14 -28.73 10.97 1.66
CA LEU A 14 -27.51 11.18 0.87
C LEU A 14 -26.24 11.00 1.71
N PHE A 15 -26.25 11.50 2.95
CA PHE A 15 -25.13 11.30 3.88
C PHE A 15 -24.92 9.82 4.22
N LEU A 16 -26.00 9.09 4.55
CA LEU A 16 -25.92 7.64 4.82
C LEU A 16 -25.46 6.85 3.60
N LEU A 17 -25.92 7.18 2.39
CA LEU A 17 -25.44 6.56 1.16
C LEU A 17 -23.96 6.85 0.91
N GLY A 18 -23.50 8.08 1.16
CA GLY A 18 -22.09 8.44 1.09
C GLY A 18 -21.23 7.66 2.08
N LEU A 19 -21.69 7.52 3.34
CA LEU A 19 -21.04 6.70 4.36
C LEU A 19 -20.98 5.22 3.95
N CYS A 20 -22.08 4.65 3.47
CA CYS A 20 -22.12 3.26 3.00
C CYS A 20 -21.19 3.05 1.80
N ALA A 21 -21.14 3.99 0.86
CA ALA A 21 -20.24 3.94 -0.29
C ALA A 21 -18.77 4.02 0.16
N TRP A 22 -18.44 4.90 1.11
CA TRP A 22 -17.11 4.99 1.69
C TRP A 22 -16.71 3.68 2.39
N ILE A 23 -17.50 3.19 3.35
CA ILE A 23 -17.22 1.93 4.07
C ILE A 23 -17.08 0.75 3.08
N GLY A 24 -17.95 0.72 2.06
CA GLY A 24 -17.91 -0.28 0.99
C GLY A 24 -16.65 -0.25 0.14
N CYS A 25 -15.95 0.88 0.06
CA CYS A 25 -14.65 1.01 -0.62
C CYS A 25 -13.48 0.71 0.31
N GLU A 26 -13.52 1.17 1.55
CA GLU A 26 -12.39 1.09 2.48
C GLU A 26 -12.06 -0.36 2.89
N VAL A 27 -13.09 -1.16 3.19
CA VAL A 27 -12.89 -2.54 3.68
C VAL A 27 -12.29 -3.47 2.61
N PRO A 28 -12.81 -3.54 1.37
CA PRO A 28 -12.20 -4.34 0.32
C PRO A 28 -10.78 -3.88 0.00
N HIS A 29 -10.51 -2.57 0.05
CA HIS A 29 -9.19 -2.05 -0.24
C HIS A 29 -8.18 -2.43 0.84
N ALA A 30 -8.53 -2.24 2.13
CA ALA A 30 -7.71 -2.67 3.26
C ALA A 30 -7.34 -4.16 3.18
N ARG A 31 -8.30 -5.01 2.78
CA ARG A 31 -8.06 -6.44 2.56
C ARG A 31 -7.19 -6.73 1.34
N SER A 32 -7.41 -6.03 0.23
CA SER A 32 -6.62 -6.22 -1.00
C SER A 32 -5.18 -5.72 -0.90
N SER A 33 -4.86 -4.93 0.13
CA SER A 33 -3.55 -4.33 0.33
C SER A 33 -2.96 -4.72 1.69
N SER A 34 -3.49 -5.76 2.34
CA SER A 34 -2.88 -6.32 3.55
C SER A 34 -1.71 -7.21 3.18
N ALA A 35 -0.64 -7.19 3.97
CA ALA A 35 0.46 -8.14 3.81
C ALA A 35 0.16 -9.55 4.39
N ASP A 36 -1.07 -9.83 4.80
CA ASP A 36 -1.46 -11.14 5.34
C ASP A 36 -1.17 -12.24 4.32
N GLY A 37 -0.31 -13.19 4.71
CA GLY A 37 0.12 -14.29 3.84
C GLY A 37 1.26 -13.96 2.87
N ILE A 38 1.84 -12.76 2.95
CA ILE A 38 3.03 -12.35 2.20
C ILE A 38 4.25 -12.40 3.12
N ALA A 39 5.11 -13.38 2.90
CA ALA A 39 6.40 -13.51 3.59
C ALA A 39 7.58 -13.14 2.69
N PHE A 40 7.42 -13.24 1.36
CA PHE A 40 8.47 -12.90 0.40
C PHE A 40 7.93 -12.30 -0.90
N TYR A 41 8.79 -11.63 -1.65
CA TYR A 41 8.46 -10.87 -2.87
C TYR A 41 7.73 -11.72 -3.93
N GLY A 42 8.09 -13.01 -4.06
CA GLY A 42 7.39 -13.93 -4.95
C GLY A 42 5.90 -14.10 -4.61
N GLN A 43 5.55 -14.17 -3.32
CA GLN A 43 4.14 -14.20 -2.88
C GLN A 43 3.46 -12.86 -3.13
N TYR A 44 4.17 -11.75 -2.88
CA TYR A 44 3.68 -10.42 -3.20
C TYR A 44 3.30 -10.30 -4.68
N ARG A 45 4.21 -10.64 -5.60
CA ARG A 45 3.93 -10.55 -7.05
C ARG A 45 2.82 -11.47 -7.54
N ALA A 46 2.60 -12.60 -6.86
CA ALA A 46 1.54 -13.54 -7.22
C ALA A 46 0.15 -13.12 -6.70
N SER A 47 0.10 -12.36 -5.60
CA SER A 47 -1.16 -12.02 -4.90
C SER A 47 -1.59 -10.57 -5.08
N MET A 48 -0.64 -9.67 -5.34
CA MET A 48 -0.89 -8.24 -5.42
C MET A 48 -0.97 -7.76 -6.87
N PRO A 49 -1.72 -6.67 -7.12
CA PRO A 49 -1.65 -5.96 -8.39
C PRO A 49 -0.21 -5.52 -8.71
N GLU A 50 0.02 -5.20 -9.98
CA GLU A 50 1.32 -4.71 -10.44
C GLU A 50 1.76 -3.47 -9.64
N PRO A 51 3.00 -3.47 -9.09
CA PRO A 51 3.53 -2.33 -8.35
C PRO A 51 3.75 -1.15 -9.28
N GLN A 52 3.59 0.06 -8.72
CA GLN A 52 3.72 1.29 -9.48
C GLN A 52 5.16 1.79 -9.55
N ALA A 53 5.91 1.60 -8.47
CA ALA A 53 7.26 2.07 -8.33
C ALA A 53 7.99 1.26 -7.27
N MET A 54 9.31 1.30 -7.30
CA MET A 54 10.16 0.79 -6.26
C MET A 54 11.23 1.80 -5.91
N GLN A 55 11.59 1.86 -4.63
CA GLN A 55 12.69 2.66 -4.13
C GLN A 55 13.65 1.81 -3.34
N LYS A 56 14.94 2.12 -3.49
CA LYS A 56 16.02 1.55 -2.70
C LYS A 56 16.36 2.47 -1.54
N ILE A 57 16.45 1.89 -0.35
CA ILE A 57 16.82 2.57 0.89
C ILE A 57 17.98 1.80 1.51
N THR A 58 19.10 2.48 1.76
CA THR A 58 20.24 1.87 2.45
C THR A 58 20.21 2.28 3.92
N LYS A 59 20.11 1.31 4.82
CA LYS A 59 20.05 1.53 6.27
C LYS A 59 21.04 0.60 6.97
N ASN A 60 21.90 1.17 7.82
CA ASN A 60 22.94 0.42 8.54
C ASN A 60 23.87 -0.41 7.61
N GLY A 61 24.07 0.02 6.36
CA GLY A 61 24.88 -0.70 5.37
C GLY A 61 24.16 -1.84 4.66
N GLU A 62 22.87 -2.06 4.94
CA GLU A 62 22.01 -3.01 4.26
C GLU A 62 21.04 -2.30 3.33
N ASP A 63 20.76 -2.94 2.20
CA ASP A 63 19.84 -2.43 1.19
C ASP A 63 18.45 -3.03 1.36
N PHE A 64 17.45 -2.15 1.40
CA PHE A 64 16.04 -2.46 1.47
C PHE A 64 15.31 -1.86 0.26
N TYR A 65 14.25 -2.55 -0.16
CA TYR A 65 13.52 -2.24 -1.38
C TYR A 65 12.05 -2.03 -1.05
N VAL A 66 11.61 -0.78 -1.15
CA VAL A 66 10.23 -0.37 -0.88
C VAL A 66 9.44 -0.44 -2.17
N CYS A 67 8.44 -1.30 -2.20
CA CYS A 67 7.56 -1.51 -3.33
C CYS A 67 6.22 -0.82 -3.08
N PHE A 68 5.81 0.09 -3.97
CA PHE A 68 4.54 0.82 -3.85
C PHE A 68 3.43 0.11 -4.61
N GLY A 69 2.39 -0.31 -3.88
CA GLY A 69 1.19 -0.85 -4.48
C GLY A 69 0.31 0.24 -5.09
N PRO A 70 -0.64 -0.11 -5.97
CA PRO A 70 -1.40 0.90 -6.67
C PRO A 70 -2.47 1.57 -5.80
N VAL A 71 -2.60 2.87 -5.94
CA VAL A 71 -3.73 3.64 -5.38
C VAL A 71 -4.95 3.42 -6.27
N ARG A 72 -5.67 2.32 -6.06
CA ARG A 72 -6.93 2.07 -6.77
C ARG A 72 -8.08 2.36 -5.82
N MET A 73 -8.67 3.55 -5.91
CA MET A 73 -10.12 3.83 -5.71
C MET A 73 -10.38 5.36 -5.66
N PRO A 74 -11.35 5.88 -6.43
CA PRO A 74 -11.64 7.33 -6.49
C PRO A 74 -12.33 7.90 -5.24
N LEU A 75 -12.79 7.05 -4.31
CA LEU A 75 -13.57 7.44 -3.13
C LEU A 75 -12.84 7.23 -1.80
N ILE A 76 -11.57 6.81 -1.83
CA ILE A 76 -10.77 6.63 -0.61
C ILE A 76 -9.80 7.81 -0.51
N LEU A 77 -9.97 8.63 0.52
CA LEU A 77 -9.04 9.70 0.87
C LEU A 77 -7.82 9.09 1.56
N ARG A 78 -6.87 8.59 0.78
CA ARG A 78 -5.56 8.18 1.27
C ARG A 78 -4.55 9.30 1.12
N SER A 79 -3.69 9.42 2.11
CA SER A 79 -2.55 10.32 2.05
C SER A 79 -1.41 9.76 1.19
N GLY A 80 -1.35 8.44 1.00
CA GLY A 80 -0.34 7.78 0.17
C GLY A 80 -0.68 6.34 -0.24
N PRO A 81 0.12 5.75 -1.14
CA PRO A 81 -0.02 4.35 -1.53
C PRO A 81 0.28 3.37 -0.39
N PRO A 82 -0.18 2.11 -0.48
CA PRO A 82 0.36 1.03 0.34
C PRO A 82 1.82 0.76 -0.06
N ALA A 83 2.66 0.40 0.90
CA ALA A 83 4.07 0.10 0.67
C ALA A 83 4.51 -1.16 1.39
N TYR A 84 5.44 -1.89 0.76
CA TYR A 84 5.98 -3.16 1.23
C TYR A 84 7.49 -3.10 1.18
N VAL A 85 8.17 -3.45 2.26
CA VAL A 85 9.62 -3.37 2.35
C VAL A 85 10.20 -4.76 2.30
N PHE A 86 11.10 -4.98 1.35
CA PHE A 86 11.80 -6.24 1.18
C PHE A 86 13.31 -6.08 1.41
N ASP A 87 13.96 -7.12 1.92
CA ASP A 87 15.42 -7.20 1.94
C ASP A 87 15.98 -7.64 0.57
N ALA A 88 17.31 -7.67 0.43
CA ALA A 88 17.98 -8.13 -0.79
C ALA A 88 17.72 -9.61 -1.15
N HIS A 89 17.20 -10.42 -0.24
CA HIS A 89 16.83 -11.81 -0.46
C HIS A 89 15.36 -11.99 -0.82
N GLY A 90 14.58 -10.91 -0.79
CA GLY A 90 13.16 -10.93 -1.09
C GLY A 90 12.27 -11.21 0.10
N ASN A 91 12.77 -11.25 1.33
CA ASN A 91 11.93 -11.42 2.51
C ASN A 91 11.18 -10.12 2.82
N LEU A 92 9.91 -10.22 3.18
CA LEU A 92 9.15 -9.07 3.66
C LEU A 92 9.61 -8.70 5.07
N VAL A 93 10.04 -7.45 5.24
CA VAL A 93 10.57 -6.91 6.50
C VAL A 93 9.54 -6.05 7.21
N ASP A 94 8.81 -5.23 6.47
CA ASP A 94 7.77 -4.34 7.01
C ASP A 94 6.77 -3.98 5.90
N TRP A 95 5.63 -3.43 6.29
CA TRP A 95 4.64 -2.91 5.35
C TRP A 95 3.78 -1.84 6.00
N THR A 96 3.11 -1.05 5.16
CA THR A 96 2.03 -0.17 5.57
C THR A 96 0.92 -0.17 4.54
N LEU A 97 -0.30 0.00 5.02
CA LEU A 97 -1.47 0.19 4.18
C LEU A 97 -1.49 1.60 3.55
N ASP A 98 -0.94 2.61 4.23
CA ASP A 98 -0.92 4.00 3.76
C ASP A 98 0.37 4.67 4.23
N THR A 99 1.24 5.05 3.28
CA THR A 99 2.52 5.69 3.59
C THR A 99 2.39 7.11 4.15
N GLY A 100 1.27 7.78 3.95
CA GLY A 100 1.07 9.14 4.44
C GLY A 100 0.50 9.21 5.86
N ASP A 101 -0.22 8.18 6.31
CA ASP A 101 -0.86 8.15 7.62
C ASP A 101 -0.07 7.32 8.66
N ASP A 102 0.80 6.41 8.22
CA ASP A 102 1.64 5.61 9.12
C ASP A 102 2.96 6.33 9.47
N SER A 103 2.91 7.15 10.52
CA SER A 103 4.08 7.86 11.06
C SER A 103 5.21 6.93 11.54
N ARG A 104 4.90 5.69 11.96
CA ARG A 104 5.91 4.70 12.34
C ARG A 104 6.66 4.26 11.08
N PHE A 105 5.93 3.97 10.00
CA PHE A 105 6.53 3.56 8.73
C PHE A 105 7.40 4.67 8.13
N SER A 106 6.88 5.89 8.06
CA SER A 106 7.63 7.03 7.49
C SER A 106 8.91 7.33 8.29
N SER A 107 8.84 7.28 9.62
CA SER A 107 10.01 7.48 10.49
C SER A 107 11.01 6.33 10.39
N ALA A 108 10.54 5.09 10.20
CA ALA A 108 11.41 3.92 10.12
C ALA A 108 12.17 3.84 8.80
N TRP A 109 11.53 4.19 7.69
CA TRP A 109 12.05 3.95 6.35
C TRP A 109 12.51 5.23 5.65
N GLY A 110 11.98 6.40 5.99
CA GLY A 110 12.44 7.66 5.40
C GLY A 110 12.30 7.68 3.88
N ILE A 111 11.13 7.30 3.36
CA ILE A 111 10.83 7.10 1.93
C ILE A 111 11.32 8.26 1.05
N GLU A 112 11.19 9.50 1.53
CA GLU A 112 11.63 10.71 0.82
C GLU A 112 13.15 10.74 0.51
N GLN A 113 13.95 9.94 1.22
CA GLN A 113 15.40 9.81 1.05
C GLN A 113 15.78 8.60 0.20
N GLY A 114 14.81 7.77 -0.20
CA GLY A 114 15.02 6.63 -1.07
C GLY A 114 15.39 7.07 -2.48
N THR A 115 16.16 6.24 -3.18
CA THR A 115 16.46 6.43 -4.60
C THR A 115 15.54 5.54 -5.42
N ASP A 116 14.99 6.07 -6.52
CA ASP A 116 14.21 5.26 -7.45
C ASP A 116 15.02 4.04 -7.92
N PHE A 117 14.32 2.90 -7.99
CA PHE A 117 14.93 1.62 -8.32
C PHE A 117 13.99 0.85 -9.25
N GLU A 118 14.54 0.31 -10.34
CA GLU A 118 13.74 -0.42 -11.32
C GLU A 118 13.33 -1.79 -10.76
N ILE A 119 12.05 -2.13 -10.95
CA ILE A 119 11.48 -3.39 -10.46
C ILE A 119 12.19 -4.58 -11.12
N GLU A 120 12.50 -4.48 -12.42
CA GLU A 120 13.23 -5.51 -13.16
C GLU A 120 14.64 -5.73 -12.62
N ASP A 121 15.30 -4.68 -12.13
CA ASP A 121 16.63 -4.79 -11.55
C ASP A 121 16.59 -5.48 -10.19
N TYR A 122 15.52 -5.27 -9.43
CA TYR A 122 15.29 -6.02 -8.19
C TYR A 122 15.01 -7.50 -8.47
N GLU A 123 14.22 -7.82 -9.50
CA GLU A 123 13.97 -9.21 -9.90
C GLU A 123 15.26 -9.91 -10.38
N LYS A 124 16.14 -9.21 -11.09
CA LYS A 124 17.48 -9.72 -11.44
C LYS A 124 18.34 -9.96 -10.20
N LEU A 125 18.33 -9.04 -9.23
CA LEU A 125 19.05 -9.17 -7.96
C LEU A 125 18.61 -10.46 -7.23
N LEU A 126 17.30 -10.68 -7.10
CA LEU A 126 16.77 -11.89 -6.48
C LEU A 126 17.20 -13.17 -7.22
N ALA A 127 17.20 -13.14 -8.55
CA ALA A 127 17.64 -14.27 -9.37
C ALA A 127 19.14 -14.57 -9.22
N GLN A 128 19.97 -13.54 -9.03
CA GLN A 128 21.40 -13.68 -8.76
C GLN A 128 21.66 -14.26 -7.37
N ASN A 129 21.00 -13.72 -6.34
CA ASN A 129 21.16 -14.17 -4.96
C ASN A 129 20.72 -15.64 -4.77
N ARG A 130 19.72 -16.10 -5.53
CA ARG A 130 19.30 -17.50 -5.52
C ARG A 130 20.31 -18.48 -6.14
N LYS A 131 21.19 -18.00 -7.04
CA LYS A 131 22.21 -18.85 -7.70
C LYS A 131 23.53 -18.91 -6.92
N GLY A 132 23.72 -18.03 -5.94
CA GLY A 132 24.93 -17.95 -5.11
C GLY A 132 24.91 -18.83 -3.85
N VAL A 133 23.87 -19.66 -3.68
CA VAL A 133 23.70 -20.65 -2.61
C VAL A 133 23.87 -22.05 -3.19
#